data_AF-A0A920E4W1-F1
#
_entry.id   AF-A0A920E4W1-F1
#
_cell.length_a   1.000
_cell.length_b   1.000
_cell.length_c   1.000
_cell.angle_alpha   90.00
_cell.angle_beta   90.00
_cell.angle_gamma   90.00
#
_symmetry.space_group_name_H-M   'P 1'
#
loop_
_entity.id
_entity.type
_entity.pdbx_description
1 polymer ?
#
loop_
_entity_poly.entity_id
_entity_poly.type
_entity_poly.pdbx_seq_one_letter_code
_entity_poly.pdbx_strand_id
1 'polypeptide(L)'
;MTLGSITKDQAERLKDAGLDAYNHNIDTSPDYYKKIISTRTFDERLETIQNARRAGISVCSGGIIGMGESWNDRAEMLRVLQI
;
A
#
# COMPACT_ATOMS: atom_id res chain seq x y z
N MET A 1 -0.61 -11.43 5.76
CA MET A 1 -1.68 -10.87 6.63
C MET A 1 -2.10 -9.49 6.12
N THR A 2 -3.32 -9.02 6.42
CA THR A 2 -3.78 -7.64 6.15
C THR A 2 -4.41 -7.05 7.40
N LEU A 3 -3.91 -5.92 7.90
CA LEU A 3 -4.42 -5.24 9.10
C LEU A 3 -4.62 -3.72 8.90
N GLY A 4 -4.49 -3.23 7.67
CA GLY A 4 -4.52 -1.80 7.38
C GLY A 4 -3.17 -1.13 7.58
N SER A 5 -3.17 0.11 8.08
CA SER A 5 -1.97 0.89 8.34
C SER A 5 -1.24 0.40 9.59
N ILE A 6 0.08 0.31 9.52
CA ILE A 6 0.94 -0.09 10.65
C ILE A 6 2.10 0.88 10.82
N THR A 7 2.44 1.14 12.09
CA THR A 7 3.66 1.88 12.45
C THR A 7 4.89 1.00 12.28
N LYS A 8 6.08 1.62 12.33
CA LYS A 8 7.36 0.89 12.34
C LYS A 8 7.43 -0.15 13.48
N ASP A 9 7.11 0.25 14.71
CA ASP A 9 7.18 -0.66 15.87
C ASP A 9 6.20 -1.84 15.74
N GLN A 10 5.02 -1.60 15.14
CA GLN A 10 4.08 -2.68 14.85
C GLN A 10 4.61 -3.62 13.78
N ALA A 11 5.26 -3.10 12.74
CA ALA A 11 5.89 -3.92 11.71
C ALA A 11 7.00 -4.81 12.29
N GLU A 12 7.87 -4.27 13.15
CA GLU A 12 8.92 -5.03 13.82
C GLU A 12 8.33 -6.14 14.69
N ARG A 13 7.32 -5.83 15.51
CA ARG A 13 6.62 -6.84 16.33
C ARG A 13 5.97 -7.94 15.49
N LEU A 14 5.41 -7.60 14.33
CA LEU A 14 4.84 -8.59 13.41
C LEU A 14 5.93 -9.48 12.81
N LYS A 15 7.09 -8.91 12.45
CA LYS A 15 8.22 -9.67 11.96
C LYS A 15 8.75 -10.64 13.02
N ASP A 16 8.94 -10.16 14.24
CA ASP A 16 9.41 -10.96 15.37
C ASP A 16 8.44 -12.11 15.71
N ALA A 17 7.14 -11.88 15.49
CA ALA A 17 6.11 -12.91 15.60
C ALA A 17 6.09 -13.92 14.43
N GLY A 18 6.98 -13.78 13.45
CA GLY A 18 7.13 -14.70 12.32
C GLY A 18 6.30 -14.34 11.09
N LEU A 19 5.86 -13.09 10.92
CA LEU A 19 5.11 -12.71 9.72
C LEU A 19 6.03 -12.62 8.49
N ASP A 20 5.72 -13.44 7.47
CA ASP A 20 6.49 -13.45 6.22
C ASP A 20 6.04 -12.39 5.21
N ALA A 21 4.72 -12.16 5.11
CA ALA A 21 4.15 -11.27 4.11
C ALA A 21 3.01 -10.38 4.64
N TYR A 22 3.04 -9.11 4.26
CA TYR A 22 2.04 -8.10 4.58
C TYR A 22 1.35 -7.59 3.31
N ASN A 23 0.02 -7.57 3.32
CA ASN A 23 -0.80 -7.09 2.21
C ASN A 23 -1.21 -5.65 2.46
N HIS A 24 -0.88 -4.76 1.53
CA HIS A 24 -1.31 -3.37 1.57
C HIS A 24 -1.38 -2.77 0.16
N ASN A 25 -2.59 -2.60 -0.37
CA ASN A 25 -2.82 -2.06 -1.72
C ASN A 25 -2.66 -0.54 -1.78
N ILE A 26 -2.30 0.00 -2.93
CA ILE A 26 -2.35 1.44 -3.24
C ILE A 26 -3.63 1.82 -4.00
N ASP A 27 -4.39 0.82 -4.45
CA ASP A 27 -5.71 0.89 -5.09
C ASP A 27 -5.74 1.53 -6.49
N THR A 28 -5.10 2.69 -6.70
CA THR A 28 -5.10 3.46 -7.96
C THR A 28 -3.95 4.48 -7.99
N SER A 29 -3.98 5.47 -8.89
CA SER A 29 -3.03 6.58 -8.91
C SER A 29 -3.18 7.50 -7.69
N PRO A 30 -2.12 8.23 -7.28
CA PRO A 30 -2.23 9.22 -6.20
C PRO A 30 -3.31 10.28 -6.44
N ASP A 31 -3.51 10.67 -7.69
CA ASP A 31 -4.48 11.71 -8.09
C ASP A 31 -5.93 11.20 -8.05
N TYR A 32 -6.17 9.97 -8.51
CA TYR A 32 -7.51 9.38 -8.50
C TYR A 32 -7.90 8.86 -7.12
N TYR A 33 -6.94 8.49 -6.28
CA TYR A 33 -7.15 7.97 -4.94
C TYR A 33 -8.03 8.90 -4.08
N LYS A 34 -7.80 10.21 -4.16
CA LYS A 34 -8.56 11.24 -3.42
C LYS A 34 -10.04 11.31 -3.78
N LYS A 35 -10.43 10.77 -4.95
CA LYS A 35 -11.83 10.70 -5.40
C LYS A 35 -12.56 9.49 -4.84
N ILE A 36 -11.83 8.45 -4.42
CA ILE A 36 -12.39 7.17 -3.98
C ILE A 36 -12.29 7.01 -2.47
N ILE A 37 -11.14 7.36 -1.88
CA ILE A 37 -10.87 7.19 -0.44
C ILE A 37 -10.61 8.56 0.18
N SER A 38 -11.44 8.91 1.17
CA SER A 38 -11.41 10.20 1.86
C SER A 38 -10.89 10.13 3.30
N THR A 39 -10.85 8.93 3.89
CA THR A 39 -10.50 8.72 5.32
C THR A 39 -9.02 8.45 5.56
N ARG A 40 -8.24 8.31 4.49
CA ARG A 40 -6.80 8.06 4.51
C ARG A 40 -6.14 8.78 3.35
N THR A 41 -4.85 9.05 3.46
CA THR A 41 -4.05 9.63 2.37
C THR A 41 -3.31 8.55 1.59
N PHE A 42 -2.88 8.89 0.38
CA PHE A 42 -2.03 8.01 -0.42
C PHE A 42 -0.66 7.82 0.23
N ASP A 43 -0.12 8.88 0.83
CA ASP A 43 1.19 8.86 1.49
C ASP A 43 1.20 7.92 2.72
N GLU A 44 0.12 7.88 3.50
CA GLU A 44 -0.04 6.93 4.61
C GLU A 44 0.02 5.45 4.14
N ARG A 45 -0.45 5.17 2.92
CA ARG A 45 -0.34 3.83 2.33
C ARG A 45 1.11 3.50 1.96
N LEU A 46 1.80 4.45 1.33
CA LEU A 46 3.21 4.29 1.00
C LEU A 46 4.06 4.13 2.27
N GLU A 47 3.78 4.89 3.31
CA GLU A 47 4.46 4.77 4.60
C GLU A 47 4.27 3.38 5.22
N THR A 48 3.05 2.85 5.18
CA THR A 48 2.76 1.49 5.65
C THR A 48 3.57 0.43 4.90
N ILE A 49 3.64 0.55 3.57
CA ILE A 49 4.44 -0.35 2.71
C ILE A 49 5.92 -0.24 3.07
N GLN A 50 6.44 0.98 3.27
CA GLN A 50 7.82 1.20 3.67
C GLN A 50 8.13 0.65 5.06
N ASN A 51 7.21 0.76 6.02
CA ASN A 51 7.37 0.19 7.36
C ASN A 51 7.49 -1.34 7.31
N ALA A 52 6.62 -2.01 6.56
CA ALA A 52 6.69 -3.46 6.36
C ALA A 52 8.00 -3.89 5.70
N ARG A 53 8.42 -3.21 4.62
CA ARG A 53 9.70 -3.50 3.94
C ARG A 53 10.91 -3.28 4.84
N ARG A 54 10.94 -2.17 5.59
CA ARG A 54 12.02 -1.85 6.53
C ARG A 54 12.14 -2.89 7.64
N ALA A 55 11.03 -3.47 8.08
CA ALA A 55 11.00 -4.58 9.03
C ALA A 55 11.38 -5.94 8.41
N GLY A 56 11.73 -6.01 7.10
CA GLY A 56 12.07 -7.26 6.43
C GLY A 56 10.87 -8.18 6.20
N ILE A 57 9.67 -7.62 6.11
CA ILE A 57 8.44 -8.34 5.74
C ILE A 57 8.23 -8.19 4.24
N SER A 58 7.94 -9.29 3.54
CA SER A 58 7.58 -9.23 2.11
C SER A 58 6.28 -8.46 1.94
N VAL A 59 6.19 -7.61 0.91
CA VAL A 59 4.98 -6.83 0.66
C VAL A 59 4.25 -7.38 -0.56
N CYS A 60 2.96 -7.67 -0.38
CA CYS A 60 2.01 -7.85 -1.46
C CYS A 60 1.22 -6.54 -1.61
N SER A 61 1.34 -5.90 -2.77
CA SER A 61 0.61 -4.67 -3.09
C SER A 61 0.10 -4.71 -4.52
N GLY A 62 -1.00 -4.03 -4.75
CA GLY A 62 -1.62 -3.88 -6.06
C GLY A 62 -2.66 -2.76 -6.04
N GLY A 63 -3.53 -2.77 -7.04
CA GLY A 63 -4.71 -1.92 -7.06
C GLY A 63 -5.87 -2.54 -7.82
N ILE A 64 -6.92 -1.75 -7.99
CA ILE A 64 -8.21 -2.18 -8.54
C ILE A 64 -8.41 -1.52 -9.90
N ILE A 65 -8.81 -2.31 -10.90
CA ILE A 65 -9.13 -1.83 -12.24
C ILE A 65 -10.65 -1.77 -12.41
N GLY A 66 -11.16 -0.68 -12.97
CA GLY A 66 -12.60 -0.50 -13.24
C GLY A 66 -13.36 0.28 -12.17
N MET A 67 -12.68 1.14 -11.40
CA MET A 67 -13.28 2.10 -10.48
C MET A 67 -13.76 3.39 -11.18
N GLY A 68 -13.50 3.54 -12.48
CA GLY A 68 -13.75 4.76 -13.26
C GLY A 68 -12.49 5.61 -13.47
N GLU A 69 -11.33 5.05 -13.14
CA GLU A 69 -10.01 5.62 -13.36
C GLU A 69 -9.65 5.68 -14.86
N SER A 70 -8.83 6.64 -15.25
CA SER A 70 -8.34 6.77 -16.62
C SER A 70 -7.20 5.78 -16.92
N TRP A 71 -6.83 5.62 -18.19
CA TRP A 71 -5.64 4.88 -18.58
C TRP A 71 -4.35 5.43 -17.95
N ASN A 72 -4.25 6.76 -17.82
CA ASN A 72 -3.12 7.39 -17.17
C ASN A 72 -3.05 7.04 -15.68
N ASP A 73 -4.20 6.95 -15.00
CA ASP A 73 -4.24 6.53 -13.59
C ASP A 73 -3.76 5.09 -13.41
N ARG A 74 -4.11 4.20 -14.33
CA ARG A 74 -3.62 2.81 -14.32
C ARG A 74 -2.11 2.74 -14.55
N ALA A 75 -1.59 3.50 -15.51
CA ALA A 75 -0.16 3.56 -15.79
C ALA A 75 0.61 4.11 -14.58
N GLU A 76 0.09 5.16 -13.95
CA GLU A 76 0.70 5.77 -12.78
C GLU A 76 0.68 4.83 -11.57
N MET A 77 -0.42 4.11 -11.35
CA MET A 77 -0.50 3.06 -10.33
C MET A 77 0.60 2.01 -10.53
N LEU A 78 0.81 1.54 -11.77
CA LEU A 78 1.88 0.57 -12.06
C LEU A 78 3.27 1.17 -11.83
N ARG A 79 3.49 2.44 -12.19
CA ARG A 79 4.74 3.16 -11.92
C ARG A 79 5.03 3.23 -10.42
N VAL A 80 4.01 3.46 -9.59
CA VAL A 80 4.15 3.52 -8.13
C VAL A 80 4.35 2.13 -7.50
N LEU A 81 3.82 1.05 -8.10
CA LEU A 81 4.05 -0.31 -7.60
C LEU A 81 5.48 -0.84 -7.87
N GLN A 82 6.23 -0.18 -8.75
CA GLN A 82 7.64 -0.52 -9.03
C GLN A 82 8.62 0.01 -7.99
N ILE A 83 8.17 0.86 -7.06
CA ILE A 83 8.99 1.36 -5.96
C ILE A 83 9.12 0.28 -4.91
#